data_AF-A0A0D6KWS1-F1
#
_entry.id   AF-A0A0D6KWS1-F1
#
_cell.length_a   1.000
_cell.length_b   1.000
_cell.length_c   1.000
_cell.angle_alpha   90.00
_cell.angle_beta   90.00
_cell.angle_gamma   90.00
#
_symmetry.space_group_name_H-M   'P 1'
#
loop_
_entity.id
_entity.type
_entity.pdbx_description
1 polymer ?
#
loop_
_entity_poly.entity_id
_entity_poly.type
_entity_poly.pdbx_seq_one_letter_code
_entity_poly.pdbx_strand_id
1 'polypeptide(L)'
;FETLDCASYNDWVNQFKSKLQQTLDDWINLAGATAGNLLRSLRDKASQWWYFLDNPEVPPDNNQAERSLRLAVTKRKVSGGSRSMERFQHTANLLTVVQTCRRQSLSVIDFFVQALIADSINSQSRPSLVPQF
;
A
#
# COMPACT_ATOMS: atom_id res chain seq x y z
N PHE A 1 3.98 25.19 -5.27
CA PHE A 1 5.18 24.77 -4.54
C PHE A 1 6.36 25.16 -5.40
N GLU A 2 7.07 26.22 -5.04
CA GLU A 2 8.35 26.56 -5.68
C GLU A 2 9.27 25.37 -5.53
N THR A 3 9.78 24.85 -6.65
CA THR A 3 10.74 23.75 -6.66
C THR A 3 12.03 24.27 -6.05
N LEU A 4 12.26 23.99 -4.77
CA LEU A 4 13.62 23.96 -4.22
C LEU A 4 14.49 23.16 -5.19
N ASP A 5 15.69 23.66 -5.51
CA ASP A 5 16.61 22.87 -6.32
C ASP A 5 16.85 21.51 -5.64
N CYS A 6 17.12 20.45 -6.42
CA CYS A 6 17.22 19.09 -5.88
C CYS A 6 18.30 18.96 -4.80
N ALA A 7 19.35 19.77 -4.84
CA ALA A 7 20.42 19.74 -3.84
C ALA A 7 19.94 20.35 -2.51
N SER A 8 19.25 21.49 -2.56
CA SER A 8 18.62 22.15 -1.42
C SER A 8 17.56 21.27 -0.76
N TYR A 9 16.75 20.57 -1.56
CA TYR A 9 15.77 19.62 -1.04
C TYR A 9 16.44 18.43 -0.33
N ASN A 10 17.45 17.81 -0.97
CA ASN A 10 18.15 16.67 -0.39
C ASN A 10 18.92 17.05 0.89
N ASP A 11 19.53 18.23 0.92
CA ASP A 11 20.18 18.75 2.13
C ASP A 11 19.16 18.90 3.27
N TRP A 12 18.00 19.51 2.99
CA TRP A 12 16.92 19.61 3.97
C TRP A 12 16.42 18.24 4.47
N VAL A 13 16.22 17.26 3.57
CA VAL A 13 15.81 15.90 3.94
C VAL A 13 16.83 15.25 4.87
N ASN A 14 18.12 15.40 4.58
CA ASN A 14 19.19 14.86 5.42
C ASN A 14 19.24 15.51 6.80
N GLN A 15 19.10 16.84 6.86
CA GLN A 15 19.03 17.58 8.12
C GLN A 15 17.80 17.16 8.94
N PHE A 16 16.65 17.00 8.31
CA PHE A 16 15.43 16.51 8.95
C PHE A 16 15.63 15.12 9.54
N LYS A 17 16.15 14.16 8.74
CA LYS A 17 16.41 12.78 9.18
C LYS A 17 17.39 12.74 10.35
N SER A 18 18.46 13.54 10.31
CA SER A 18 19.45 13.63 11.39
C SER A 18 18.85 14.18 12.69
N LYS A 19 18.09 15.29 12.60
CA LYS A 19 17.42 15.88 13.76
C LYS A 19 16.40 14.92 14.37
N LEU A 20 15.66 14.20 13.54
CA LEU A 20 14.71 13.20 14.00
C LEU A 20 15.43 12.09 14.77
N GLN A 21 16.52 11.55 14.23
CA GLN A 21 17.28 10.49 14.90
C GLN A 21 17.82 10.94 16.26
N GLN A 22 18.42 12.13 16.34
CA GLN A 22 18.88 12.70 17.60
C GLN A 22 17.73 12.82 18.61
N THR A 23 16.58 13.34 18.18
CA THR A 23 15.40 13.46 19.03
C THR A 23 14.88 12.09 19.47
N LEU A 24 14.91 11.07 18.63
CA LEU A 24 14.51 9.72 19.03
C LEU A 24 15.45 9.16 20.10
N ASP A 25 16.76 9.31 19.92
CA ASP A 25 17.78 8.79 20.84
C ASP A 25 17.72 9.46 22.22
N ASP A 26 17.46 10.77 22.27
CA ASP A 26 17.32 11.53 23.52
C ASP A 26 16.10 11.06 24.33
N TRP A 27 14.97 10.81 23.66
CA TRP A 27 13.69 10.60 24.32
C TRP A 27 13.31 9.13 24.52
N ILE A 28 13.90 8.19 23.77
CA ILE A 28 13.52 6.77 23.80
C ILE A 28 13.69 6.12 25.18
N ASN A 29 14.70 6.53 25.94
CA ASN A 29 14.99 6.02 27.28
C ASN A 29 14.21 6.76 28.39
N LEU A 30 13.69 7.96 28.09
CA LEU A 30 12.93 8.79 29.02
C LEU A 30 11.41 8.57 28.89
N ALA A 31 10.95 8.01 27.77
CA ALA A 31 9.55 7.81 27.49
C ALA A 31 8.94 6.64 28.27
N GLY A 32 7.76 6.87 28.87
CA GLY A 32 6.94 5.81 29.46
C GLY A 32 6.44 4.79 28.43
N ALA A 33 5.84 3.68 28.87
CA ALA A 33 5.57 2.50 28.04
C ALA A 33 4.96 2.77 26.64
N THR A 34 3.83 3.46 26.57
CA THR A 34 3.14 3.74 25.29
C THR A 34 3.94 4.66 24.39
N ALA A 35 4.49 5.75 24.93
CA ALA A 35 5.32 6.68 24.17
C ALA A 35 6.62 6.01 23.69
N GLY A 36 7.26 5.20 24.54
CA GLY A 36 8.44 4.42 24.18
C GLY A 36 8.16 3.41 23.07
N ASN A 37 6.98 2.79 23.04
CA ASN A 37 6.57 1.91 21.93
C ASN A 37 6.48 2.67 20.61
N LEU A 38 5.89 3.88 20.63
CA LEU A 38 5.84 4.74 19.45
C LEU A 38 7.24 5.15 18.99
N LEU A 39 8.11 5.62 19.90
CA LEU A 39 9.48 6.04 19.56
C LEU A 39 10.31 4.89 18.99
N ARG A 40 10.20 3.68 19.58
CA ARG A 40 10.80 2.46 19.02
C ARG A 40 10.27 2.16 17.63
N SER A 41 8.95 2.23 17.43
CA SER A 41 8.33 1.99 16.13
C SER A 41 8.79 3.00 15.08
N LEU A 42 8.89 4.28 15.44
CA LEU A 42 9.39 5.34 14.54
C LEU A 42 10.84 5.09 14.15
N ARG A 43 11.71 4.70 15.10
CA ARG A 43 13.11 4.35 14.82
C ARG A 43 13.20 3.10 13.94
N ASP A 44 12.56 2.02 14.34
CA ASP A 44 12.70 0.71 13.71
C ASP A 44 12.03 0.65 12.32
N LYS A 45 11.09 1.56 12.04
CA LYS A 45 10.37 1.66 10.76
C LYS A 45 10.65 2.97 10.01
N ALA A 46 11.69 3.72 10.39
CA ALA A 46 11.96 5.06 9.85
C ALA A 46 11.96 5.10 8.31
N SER A 47 12.55 4.10 7.66
CA SER A 47 12.58 3.99 6.19
C SER A 47 11.20 3.91 5.54
N GLN A 48 10.18 3.42 6.25
CA GLN A 48 8.80 3.31 5.77
C GLN A 48 8.02 4.61 6.02
N TRP A 49 8.19 5.21 7.20
CA TRP A 49 7.50 6.45 7.57
C TRP A 49 7.90 7.64 6.69
N TRP A 50 9.16 7.68 6.25
CA TRP A 50 9.74 8.80 5.51
C TRP A 50 10.03 8.49 4.05
N TYR A 51 9.45 7.41 3.50
CA TYR A 51 9.71 6.95 2.14
C TYR A 51 9.43 8.01 1.05
N PHE A 52 8.39 8.83 1.25
CA PHE A 52 8.01 9.92 0.35
C PHE A 52 9.08 11.03 0.27
N LEU A 53 9.97 11.15 1.26
CA LEU A 53 11.06 12.12 1.20
C LEU A 53 12.07 11.73 0.13
N ASP A 54 12.29 10.43 -0.07
CA ASP A 54 13.21 9.88 -1.06
C ASP A 54 12.55 9.68 -2.43
N ASN A 55 11.21 9.61 -2.47
CA ASN A 55 10.39 9.36 -3.66
C ASN A 55 9.25 10.39 -3.73
N PRO A 56 9.50 11.61 -4.24
CA PRO A 56 8.53 12.72 -4.21
C PRO A 56 7.22 12.44 -4.98
N GLU A 57 7.22 11.46 -5.88
CA GLU A 57 6.03 10.99 -6.59
C GLU A 57 5.05 10.23 -5.68
N VAL A 58 5.49 9.82 -4.50
CA VAL A 58 4.68 9.12 -3.50
C VAL A 58 4.07 10.15 -2.54
N PRO A 59 2.74 10.20 -2.36
CA PRO A 59 2.13 11.12 -1.42
C PRO A 59 2.59 10.87 0.04
N PRO A 60 2.66 11.91 0.88
CA PRO A 60 3.03 11.78 2.30
C PRO A 60 1.90 11.20 3.18
N ASP A 61 0.92 10.53 2.57
CA ASP A 61 -0.25 9.99 3.25
C ASP A 61 -0.52 8.53 2.85
N ASN A 62 -1.32 7.85 3.69
CA ASN A 62 -1.67 6.44 3.49
C ASN A 62 -3.04 6.25 2.81
N ASN A 63 -3.63 7.31 2.24
CA ASN A 63 -5.01 7.28 1.76
C ASN A 63 -5.22 6.22 0.68
N GLN A 64 -4.24 6.06 -0.22
CA GLN A 64 -4.32 5.08 -1.29
C GLN A 64 -4.37 3.65 -0.76
N ALA A 65 -3.51 3.30 0.19
CA ALA A 65 -3.50 1.96 0.78
C ALA A 65 -4.78 1.71 1.59
N GLU A 66 -5.22 2.68 2.40
CA GLU A 66 -6.47 2.57 3.17
C GLU A 66 -7.69 2.38 2.28
N ARG A 67 -7.83 3.19 1.21
CA ARG A 67 -8.92 3.04 0.23
C ARG A 67 -8.89 1.65 -0.41
N SER A 68 -7.70 1.13 -0.69
CA SER A 68 -7.52 -0.19 -1.28
C SER A 68 -7.91 -1.31 -0.31
N LEU A 69 -7.59 -1.19 0.98
CA LEU A 69 -7.97 -2.19 1.98
C LEU A 69 -9.46 -2.13 2.35
N ARG A 70 -10.08 -0.94 2.26
CA ARG A 70 -11.46 -0.69 2.71
C ARG A 70 -12.48 -1.66 2.13
N LEU A 71 -12.40 -1.95 0.83
CA LEU A 71 -13.34 -2.87 0.19
C LEU A 71 -13.26 -4.28 0.80
N ALA A 72 -12.05 -4.80 1.02
CA ALA A 72 -11.83 -6.12 1.60
C ALA A 72 -12.31 -6.18 3.06
N VAL A 73 -12.00 -5.15 3.85
CA VAL A 73 -12.41 -5.04 5.26
C VAL A 73 -13.92 -4.94 5.38
N THR A 74 -14.57 -4.08 4.59
CA THR A 74 -16.03 -3.95 4.57
C THR A 74 -16.70 -5.25 4.13
N LYS A 75 -16.21 -5.91 3.07
CA LYS A 75 -16.73 -7.21 2.64
C LYS A 75 -16.66 -8.23 3.77
N ARG A 76 -15.49 -8.37 4.42
CA ARG A 76 -15.30 -9.29 5.54
C ARG A 76 -16.26 -8.99 6.68
N LYS A 77 -16.44 -7.71 7.04
CA LYS A 77 -17.33 -7.28 8.12
C LYS A 77 -18.78 -7.61 7.82
N VAL A 78 -19.26 -7.29 6.61
CA VAL A 78 -20.66 -7.51 6.20
C VAL A 78 -20.96 -9.00 6.03
N SER A 79 -20.04 -9.78 5.46
CA SER A 79 -20.26 -11.21 5.19
C SER A 79 -19.93 -12.13 6.38
N GLY A 80 -19.43 -11.60 7.50
CA GLY A 80 -18.91 -12.41 8.61
C GLY A 80 -17.60 -13.16 8.33
N GLY A 81 -16.93 -12.87 7.21
CA GLY A 81 -15.69 -13.53 6.79
C GLY A 81 -15.86 -14.96 6.28
N SER A 82 -14.74 -15.66 6.07
CA SER A 82 -14.68 -17.06 5.63
C SER A 82 -14.28 -17.97 6.79
N ARG A 83 -14.90 -19.15 6.91
CA ARG A 83 -14.57 -20.16 7.93
C ARG A 83 -13.43 -21.12 7.54
N SER A 84 -12.94 -21.02 6.31
CA SER A 84 -11.76 -21.77 5.84
C SER A 84 -10.78 -20.85 5.12
N MET A 85 -9.51 -21.20 5.17
CA MET A 85 -8.44 -20.45 4.50
C MET A 85 -8.61 -20.47 2.98
N GLU A 86 -9.05 -21.59 2.42
CA GLU A 86 -9.32 -21.74 0.98
C GLU A 86 -10.38 -20.71 0.49
N ARG A 87 -11.52 -20.62 1.18
CA ARG A 87 -12.57 -19.64 0.83
C ARG A 87 -12.13 -18.20 1.05
N PHE A 88 -11.24 -17.98 2.01
CA PHE A 88 -10.60 -16.67 2.20
C PHE A 88 -9.73 -16.33 0.99
N GLN A 89 -8.91 -17.26 0.52
CA GLN A 89 -8.05 -17.07 -0.65
C GLN A 89 -8.88 -16.81 -1.93
N HIS A 90 -9.97 -17.54 -2.16
CA HIS A 90 -10.86 -17.29 -3.30
C HIS A 90 -11.44 -15.87 -3.26
N THR A 91 -11.88 -15.41 -2.09
CA THR A 91 -12.35 -14.02 -1.91
C THR A 91 -11.22 -13.02 -2.21
N ALA A 92 -10.02 -13.27 -1.70
CA ALA A 92 -8.87 -12.39 -1.90
C ALA A 92 -8.51 -12.28 -3.39
N ASN A 93 -8.47 -13.41 -4.11
CA ASN A 93 -8.20 -13.44 -5.55
C ASN A 93 -9.23 -12.62 -6.33
N LEU A 94 -10.52 -12.79 -6.05
CA LEU A 94 -11.58 -12.01 -6.71
C LEU A 94 -11.44 -10.50 -6.44
N LEU A 95 -11.14 -10.12 -5.18
CA LEU A 95 -10.92 -8.72 -4.83
C LEU A 95 -9.69 -8.14 -5.54
N THR A 96 -8.61 -8.92 -5.68
CA THR A 96 -7.43 -8.51 -6.45
C THR A 96 -7.80 -8.20 -7.89
N VAL A 97 -8.54 -9.08 -8.58
CA VAL A 97 -8.99 -8.84 -9.96
C VAL A 97 -9.82 -7.56 -10.04
N VAL A 98 -10.85 -7.44 -9.19
CA VAL A 98 -11.77 -6.29 -9.18
C VAL A 98 -11.01 -4.98 -8.94
N GLN A 99 -10.11 -4.96 -7.97
CA GLN A 99 -9.36 -3.75 -7.60
C GLN A 99 -8.35 -3.35 -8.67
N THR A 100 -7.67 -4.32 -9.27
CA THR A 100 -6.70 -4.05 -10.35
C THR A 100 -7.41 -3.53 -11.60
N CYS A 101 -8.52 -4.15 -12.03
CA CYS A 101 -9.33 -3.64 -13.14
C CYS A 101 -9.78 -2.19 -12.90
N ARG A 102 -10.31 -1.90 -11.70
CA ARG A 102 -10.73 -0.53 -11.35
C ARG A 102 -9.59 0.48 -11.40
N ARG A 103 -8.39 0.11 -10.92
CA ARG A 103 -7.20 0.98 -10.97
C ARG A 103 -6.74 1.24 -12.40
N GLN A 104 -6.89 0.27 -13.29
CA GLN A 104 -6.52 0.37 -14.70
C GLN A 104 -7.65 0.93 -15.58
N SER A 105 -8.77 1.37 -14.99
CA SER A 105 -9.97 1.81 -15.74
C SER A 105 -10.54 0.75 -16.69
N LEU A 106 -10.38 -0.53 -16.35
CA LEU A 106 -10.94 -1.66 -17.10
C LEU A 106 -12.31 -2.09 -16.56
N SER A 107 -13.16 -2.57 -17.45
CA SER A 107 -14.42 -3.21 -17.09
C SER A 107 -14.15 -4.55 -16.40
N VAL A 108 -14.58 -4.64 -15.14
CA VAL A 108 -14.46 -5.86 -14.32
C VAL A 108 -15.25 -7.01 -14.94
N ILE A 109 -16.46 -6.72 -15.44
CA ILE A 109 -17.34 -7.74 -16.02
C ILE A 109 -16.73 -8.29 -17.31
N ASP A 110 -16.27 -7.42 -18.20
CA ASP A 110 -15.67 -7.87 -19.47
C ASP A 110 -14.41 -8.68 -19.22
N PHE A 111 -13.60 -8.31 -18.22
CA PHE A 111 -12.43 -9.09 -17.82
C PHE A 111 -12.81 -10.51 -17.38
N PHE A 112 -13.83 -10.66 -16.53
CA PHE A 112 -14.30 -11.98 -16.11
C PHE A 112 -14.88 -12.79 -17.27
N VAL A 113 -15.64 -12.17 -18.17
CA VAL A 113 -16.17 -12.83 -19.37
C VAL A 113 -15.03 -13.37 -20.23
N GLN A 114 -14.01 -12.54 -20.51
CA GLN A 114 -12.84 -12.96 -21.28
C GLN A 114 -12.08 -14.10 -20.58
N ALA A 115 -11.93 -14.02 -19.26
CA ALA A 115 -11.23 -15.06 -18.49
C ALA A 115 -11.98 -16.40 -18.54
N LEU A 116 -13.30 -16.39 -18.37
CA LEU A 116 -14.15 -17.59 -18.43
C LEU A 116 -14.19 -18.20 -19.83
N ILE A 117 -14.30 -17.37 -20.88
CA ILE A 117 -14.24 -17.85 -22.27
C ILE A 117 -12.89 -18.51 -22.54
N ALA A 118 -11.78 -17.85 -22.19
CA ALA A 118 -10.44 -18.39 -22.40
C ALA A 118 -10.22 -19.73 -21.68
N ASP A 119 -10.76 -19.87 -20.47
CA ASP A 119 -10.73 -21.13 -19.72
C ASP A 119 -11.55 -22.23 -20.39
N SER A 120 -12.78 -21.92 -20.83
CA SER A 120 -13.68 -22.90 -21.46
C SER A 120 -13.14 -23.52 -22.75
N ILE A 121 -12.34 -22.77 -23.51
CA ILE A 121 -11.73 -23.22 -24.78
C ILE A 121 -10.28 -23.70 -24.61
N ASN A 122 -9.77 -23.81 -23.37
CA ASN A 122 -8.37 -24.12 -23.06
C ASN A 122 -7.37 -23.23 -23.82
N SER A 123 -7.69 -21.94 -23.99
CA SER A 123 -6.85 -20.99 -24.70
C SER A 123 -5.53 -20.74 -23.95
N GLN A 124 -4.42 -20.68 -24.69
CA GLN A 124 -3.13 -20.22 -24.15
C GLN A 124 -3.11 -18.70 -23.96
N SER A 125 -3.95 -17.96 -24.68
CA SER A 125 -4.09 -16.51 -24.55
C SER A 125 -5.18 -16.19 -23.51
N ARG A 126 -4.76 -15.83 -22.29
CA ARG A 126 -5.63 -15.40 -21.20
C ARG A 126 -5.53 -13.89 -20.99
N PRO A 127 -6.61 -13.21 -20.58
CA PRO A 127 -6.54 -11.79 -20.26
C PRO A 127 -5.58 -11.56 -19.09
N SER A 128 -4.73 -10.55 -19.20
CA SER A 128 -3.70 -10.22 -18.21
C SER A 128 -4.11 -9.00 -17.38
N LEU A 129 -3.79 -9.04 -16.08
CA LEU A 129 -3.88 -7.89 -15.18
C LEU A 129 -2.55 -7.13 -15.05
N VAL A 130 -1.48 -7.61 -15.70
CA VAL A 130 -0.20 -6.91 -15.74
C VAL A 130 -0.34 -5.79 -16.78
N PRO A 131 -0.09 -4.52 -16.41
CA PRO A 131 -0.10 -3.42 -17.36
C PRO A 131 0.89 -3.67 -18.50
N GLN A 132 0.49 -3.36 -19.73
CA GLN A 132 1.38 -3.32 -20.89
C GLN A 132 1.87 -1.88 -21.01
N PHE A 133 3.15 -1.66 -20.76
CA PHE A 133 3.82 -0.36 -20.89
C PHE A 133 4.54 -0.26 -22.23
#